data_AF-A0A8J6GT22-F1
#
_entry.id   AF-A0A8J6GT22-F1
#
_cell.length_a   1.000
_cell.length_b   1.000
_cell.length_c   1.000
_cell.angle_alpha   90.00
_cell.angle_beta   90.00
_cell.angle_gamma   90.00
#
_symmetry.space_group_name_H-M   'P 1'
#
loop_
_entity.id
_entity.type
_entity.pdbx_description
1 polymer ?
#
loop_
_entity_poly.entity_id
_entity_poly.type
_entity_poly.pdbx_seq_one_letter_code
_entity_poly.pdbx_strand_id
1 'polypeptide(L)'
;SSVIFEDGTTEVNIDAVIFCTGYEFSFPFFEEPLKSLCTKRILLYKRVFPPNLERTTLAIIGMINLTGSILAGTELQARWATRVFKGLCNIPPSQKLMAEATKKEQLIKRGVINDPREDVLDFISYLDEIAQCIGSKPNILLLFLTDPRLAWEVYFEPCSPYQYRLMGPGKWDGARNAIMTQWDRTIKPLKTRTLPKSPETATLSRSLKVWGASLLLASLILFYKSSLFHKLVQDKLQGRVFPSRVLWYIPQNP
;
A
#
# COMPACT_ATOMS: atom_id res chain seq x y z
N SER A 1 26.98 -27.88 -31.74
CA SER A 1 27.22 -28.10 -30.29
C SER A 1 25.99 -28.75 -29.66
N SER A 2 26.07 -29.25 -28.41
CA SER A 2 24.93 -29.87 -27.71
C SER A 2 24.85 -29.40 -26.24
N VAL A 3 23.66 -29.50 -25.64
CA VAL A 3 23.38 -29.20 -24.23
C VAL A 3 22.69 -30.41 -23.60
N ILE A 4 23.12 -30.81 -22.41
CA ILE A 4 22.52 -31.89 -21.62
C ILE A 4 21.81 -31.27 -20.43
N PHE A 5 20.52 -31.58 -20.26
CA PHE A 5 19.69 -31.10 -19.14
C PHE A 5 19.79 -32.05 -17.94
N GLU A 6 19.37 -31.57 -16.76
CA GLU A 6 19.44 -32.35 -15.51
C GLU A 6 18.59 -33.64 -15.54
N ASP A 7 17.54 -33.67 -16.35
CA ASP A 7 16.69 -34.85 -16.55
C ASP A 7 17.33 -35.89 -17.49
N GLY A 8 18.55 -35.63 -17.97
CA GLY A 8 19.31 -36.48 -18.88
C GLY A 8 18.96 -36.30 -20.36
N THR A 9 18.00 -35.45 -20.71
CA THR A 9 17.70 -35.14 -22.11
C THR A 9 18.83 -34.32 -22.74
N THR A 10 19.04 -34.47 -24.04
CA THR A 10 20.11 -33.78 -24.78
C THR A 10 19.54 -33.08 -26.00
N GLU A 11 19.78 -31.78 -26.10
CA GLU A 11 19.51 -31.00 -27.30
C GLU A 11 20.79 -30.90 -28.14
N VAL A 12 20.70 -31.22 -29.42
CA VAL A 12 21.83 -31.24 -30.35
C VAL A 12 21.68 -30.14 -31.40
N ASN A 13 22.75 -29.86 -32.16
CA ASN A 13 22.76 -28.82 -33.20
C ASN A 13 22.42 -27.41 -32.69
N ILE A 14 22.88 -27.08 -31.47
CA ILE A 14 22.77 -25.72 -30.95
C ILE A 14 23.90 -24.85 -31.53
N ASP A 15 23.51 -23.71 -32.07
CA ASP A 15 24.39 -22.68 -32.63
C ASP A 15 24.65 -21.51 -31.68
N ALA A 16 23.69 -21.21 -30.78
CA ALA A 16 23.78 -20.10 -29.83
C ALA A 16 23.10 -20.42 -28.50
N VAL A 17 23.66 -19.87 -27.41
CA VAL A 17 23.09 -19.94 -26.06
C VAL A 17 22.84 -18.52 -25.57
N ILE A 18 21.62 -18.24 -25.12
CA ILE A 18 21.22 -16.92 -24.60
C ILE A 18 21.00 -17.02 -23.10
N PHE A 19 21.81 -16.31 -22.32
CA PHE A 19 21.70 -16.26 -20.86
C PHE A 19 20.68 -15.19 -20.43
N CYS A 20 19.50 -15.63 -20.04
CA CYS A 20 18.42 -14.78 -19.50
C CYS A 20 18.40 -14.80 -17.95
N THR A 21 19.56 -14.77 -17.29
CA THR A 21 19.72 -14.99 -15.83
C THR A 21 19.57 -13.74 -14.97
N GLY A 22 19.04 -12.65 -15.52
CA GLY A 22 18.83 -11.39 -14.80
C GLY A 22 20.08 -10.51 -14.70
N TYR A 23 20.05 -9.57 -13.74
CA TYR A 23 21.07 -8.53 -13.59
C TYR A 23 21.49 -8.35 -12.13
N GLU A 24 22.77 -8.04 -11.94
CA GLU A 24 23.29 -7.49 -10.70
C GLU A 24 23.41 -5.98 -10.79
N PHE A 25 23.31 -5.28 -9.65
CA PHE A 25 23.47 -3.84 -9.58
C PHE A 25 24.61 -3.48 -8.64
N SER A 26 25.42 -2.51 -9.05
CA SER A 26 26.54 -2.00 -8.26
C SER A 26 26.66 -0.49 -8.38
N PHE A 27 27.29 0.12 -7.37
CA PHE A 27 27.57 1.55 -7.34
C PHE A 27 29.09 1.75 -7.26
N PRO A 28 29.83 1.61 -8.38
CA PRO A 28 31.29 1.62 -8.37
C PRO A 28 31.88 2.98 -7.98
N PHE A 29 31.07 4.04 -8.03
CA PHE A 29 31.42 5.40 -7.65
C PHE A 29 31.25 5.69 -6.14
N PHE A 30 30.73 4.74 -5.34
CA PHE A 30 30.70 4.87 -3.88
C PHE A 30 31.87 4.13 -3.22
N GLU A 31 32.38 4.71 -2.14
CA GLU A 31 33.33 4.07 -1.24
C GLU A 31 32.61 3.23 -0.17
N GLU A 32 33.33 2.29 0.44
CA GLU A 32 32.82 1.58 1.62
C GLU A 32 32.79 2.51 2.85
N PRO A 33 31.81 2.38 3.76
CA PRO A 33 30.77 1.34 3.80
C PRO A 33 29.50 1.68 3.00
N LEU A 34 29.43 2.84 2.35
CA LEU A 34 28.22 3.31 1.66
C LEU A 34 27.87 2.42 0.47
N LYS A 35 28.87 1.96 -0.28
CA LYS A 35 28.70 1.05 -1.43
C LYS A 35 27.94 -0.23 -1.04
N SER A 36 28.42 -0.98 -0.04
CA SER A 36 27.76 -2.21 0.41
C SER A 36 26.41 -1.99 1.09
N LEU A 37 26.21 -0.83 1.72
CA LEU A 37 24.92 -0.46 2.30
C LEU A 37 23.87 -0.18 1.22
N CYS A 38 24.25 0.57 0.18
CA CYS A 38 23.35 0.94 -0.92
C CYS A 38 22.93 -0.25 -1.78
N THR A 39 23.76 -1.29 -1.89
CA THR A 39 23.36 -2.54 -2.59
C THR A 39 22.32 -3.32 -1.78
N LYS A 40 22.30 -3.19 -0.45
CA LYS A 40 21.28 -3.80 0.42
C LYS A 40 20.03 -2.92 0.50
N ARG A 41 19.19 -2.97 -0.55
CA ARG A 41 17.96 -2.16 -0.70
C ARG A 41 17.10 -2.06 0.55
N ILE A 42 17.00 -3.16 1.31
CA ILE A 42 16.15 -3.27 2.50
C ILE A 42 16.60 -2.43 3.69
N LEU A 43 17.89 -2.09 3.73
CA LEU A 43 18.51 -1.28 4.77
C LEU A 43 18.36 0.23 4.50
N LEU A 44 18.00 0.61 3.27
CA LEU A 44 17.65 1.98 2.94
C LEU A 44 16.30 2.35 3.56
N TYR A 45 16.24 3.51 4.22
CA TYR A 45 15.00 4.04 4.77
C TYR A 45 13.99 4.28 3.65
N LYS A 46 12.85 3.59 3.73
CA LYS A 46 11.79 3.54 2.70
C LYS A 46 12.32 3.24 1.29
N ARG A 47 13.41 2.47 1.17
CA ARG A 47 14.11 2.16 -0.09
C ARG A 47 14.72 3.37 -0.82
N VAL A 48 14.94 4.49 -0.12
CA VAL A 48 15.45 5.75 -0.71
C VAL A 48 16.70 6.25 -0.02
N PHE A 49 16.67 6.44 1.30
CA PHE A 49 17.74 7.14 2.01
C PHE A 49 18.70 6.18 2.73
N PRO A 50 20.01 6.29 2.50
CA PRO A 50 21.00 5.56 3.29
C PRO A 50 20.96 6.01 4.77
N PRO A 51 20.95 5.06 5.73
CA PRO A 51 20.83 5.40 7.15
C PRO A 51 22.10 6.02 7.76
N ASN A 52 23.27 5.83 7.17
CA ASN A 52 24.59 6.14 7.76
C ASN A 52 25.14 7.53 7.44
N LEU A 53 24.32 8.44 6.90
CA LEU A 53 24.75 9.79 6.52
C LEU A 53 24.50 10.77 7.66
N GLU A 54 25.46 11.67 7.92
CA GLU A 54 25.30 12.77 8.88
C GLU A 54 24.22 13.76 8.44
N ARG A 55 24.18 14.03 7.12
CA ARG A 55 23.18 14.89 6.48
C ARG A 55 22.46 14.11 5.39
N THR A 56 21.16 14.34 5.28
CA THR A 56 20.32 13.70 4.26
C THR A 56 20.50 14.41 2.91
N THR A 57 21.62 14.17 2.24
CA THR A 57 21.97 14.79 0.94
C THR A 57 22.09 13.80 -0.21
N LEU A 58 21.90 12.51 0.05
CA LEU A 58 21.91 11.45 -0.96
C LEU A 58 20.61 10.64 -0.89
N ALA A 59 20.05 10.34 -2.06
CA ALA A 59 18.87 9.50 -2.23
C ALA A 59 19.10 8.53 -3.39
N ILE A 60 18.75 7.27 -3.18
CA ILE A 60 18.74 6.24 -4.23
C ILE A 60 17.32 6.16 -4.78
N ILE A 61 17.15 6.38 -6.08
CA ILE A 61 15.85 6.39 -6.75
C ILE A 61 15.74 5.18 -7.67
N GLY A 62 14.59 4.52 -7.67
CA GLY A 62 14.29 3.38 -8.55
C GLY A 62 14.86 2.05 -8.11
N MET A 63 15.52 1.99 -6.95
CA MET A 63 16.03 0.74 -6.40
C MET A 63 14.92 -0.04 -5.65
N ILE A 64 13.83 -0.30 -6.36
CA ILE A 64 12.60 -0.94 -5.86
C ILE A 64 12.05 -1.92 -6.90
N ASN A 65 11.47 -3.02 -6.42
CA ASN A 65 10.63 -3.91 -7.21
C ASN A 65 9.20 -3.72 -6.73
N LEU A 66 8.27 -3.43 -7.62
CA LEU A 66 6.86 -3.19 -7.29
C LEU A 66 5.97 -4.17 -8.06
N THR A 67 4.82 -4.53 -7.48
CA THR A 67 3.75 -5.24 -8.21
C THR A 67 3.11 -4.41 -9.32
N GLY A 68 3.44 -3.12 -9.40
CA GLY A 68 2.97 -2.17 -10.42
C GLY A 68 4.11 -1.39 -11.07
N SER A 69 3.79 -0.27 -11.72
CA SER A 69 4.76 0.49 -12.53
C SER A 69 5.88 1.12 -11.68
N ILE A 70 7.13 0.81 -12.02
CA ILE A 70 8.31 1.45 -11.41
C ILE A 70 8.34 2.95 -11.65
N LEU A 71 7.80 3.43 -12.78
CA LEU A 71 7.80 4.86 -13.13
C LEU A 71 7.03 5.70 -12.11
N ALA A 72 5.88 5.20 -11.65
CA ALA A 72 5.09 5.87 -10.62
C ALA A 72 5.82 5.88 -9.27
N GLY A 73 6.47 4.78 -8.91
CA GLY A 73 7.31 4.68 -7.72
C GLY A 73 8.48 5.66 -7.75
N THR A 74 9.25 5.70 -8.84
CA THR A 74 10.42 6.58 -9.00
C THR A 74 10.04 8.05 -8.97
N GLU A 75 8.90 8.42 -9.56
CA GLU A 75 8.43 9.79 -9.58
C GLU A 75 8.09 10.29 -8.17
N LEU A 76 7.39 9.46 -7.39
CA LEU A 76 7.07 9.78 -6.00
C LEU A 76 8.29 9.81 -5.10
N GLN A 77 9.22 8.86 -5.28
CA GLN A 77 10.52 8.88 -4.59
C GLN A 77 11.27 10.19 -4.88
N ALA A 78 11.33 10.64 -6.14
CA ALA A 78 12.00 11.88 -6.50
C ALA A 78 11.31 13.12 -5.92
N ARG A 79 9.97 13.17 -5.93
CA ARG A 79 9.20 14.24 -5.27
C ARG A 79 9.49 14.31 -3.77
N TRP A 80 9.59 13.17 -3.11
CA TRP A 80 9.94 13.13 -1.70
C TRP A 80 11.40 13.54 -1.46
N ALA A 81 12.34 12.97 -2.21
CA ALA A 81 13.77 13.25 -2.09
C ALA A 81 14.09 14.73 -2.23
N THR A 82 13.58 15.38 -3.27
CA THR A 82 13.80 16.81 -3.51
C THR A 82 13.25 17.70 -2.40
N ARG A 83 12.11 17.32 -1.79
CA ARG A 83 11.55 18.06 -0.65
C ARG A 83 12.38 17.87 0.62
N VAL A 84 12.94 16.68 0.84
CA VAL A 84 13.88 16.43 1.94
C VAL A 84 15.14 17.26 1.76
N PHE A 85 15.74 17.28 0.56
CA PHE A 85 16.91 18.10 0.27
C PHE A 85 16.67 19.60 0.43
N LYS A 86 15.45 20.06 0.12
CA LYS A 86 15.03 21.45 0.35
C LYS A 86 14.69 21.76 1.82
N GLY A 87 14.68 20.77 2.72
CA GLY A 87 14.29 20.92 4.12
C GLY A 87 12.78 21.11 4.34
N LEU A 88 11.94 20.78 3.34
CA LEU A 88 10.47 20.85 3.43
C LEU A 88 9.84 19.58 4.01
N CYS A 89 10.58 18.48 4.01
CA CYS A 89 10.18 17.21 4.60
C CYS A 89 11.34 16.69 5.46
N ASN A 90 11.05 16.31 6.70
CA ASN A 90 12.07 15.74 7.58
C ASN A 90 12.00 14.21 7.54
N ILE A 91 13.16 13.58 7.62
CA ILE A 91 13.27 12.14 7.90
C ILE A 91 13.82 11.94 9.32
N PRO A 92 13.66 10.74 9.91
CA PRO A 92 14.22 10.48 11.23
C PRO A 92 15.74 10.72 11.28
N PRO A 93 16.30 11.07 12.46
CA PRO A 93 17.74 11.24 12.61
C PRO A 93 18.53 9.98 12.24
N SER A 94 19.75 10.18 11.73
CA SER A 94 20.68 9.12 11.30
C SER A 94 20.83 7.99 12.33
N GLN A 95 20.99 8.32 13.61
CA GLN A 95 21.09 7.33 14.69
C GLN A 95 19.88 6.37 14.76
N LYS A 96 18.66 6.90 14.58
CA LYS A 96 17.44 6.09 14.57
C LYS A 96 17.37 5.20 13.33
N LEU A 97 17.72 5.74 12.16
CA LEU A 97 17.74 4.98 10.91
C LEU A 97 18.78 3.85 10.95
N MET A 98 19.95 4.11 11.53
CA MET A 98 21.01 3.10 11.73
C MET A 98 20.56 2.00 12.69
N ALA A 99 19.88 2.35 13.79
CA ALA A 99 19.34 1.37 14.72
C ALA A 99 18.28 0.46 14.05
N GLU A 100 17.39 1.04 13.25
CA GLU A 100 16.40 0.29 12.47
C GLU A 100 17.07 -0.62 11.43
N ALA A 101 18.07 -0.13 10.70
CA ALA A 101 18.82 -0.92 9.72
C ALA A 101 19.56 -2.09 10.39
N THR A 102 20.20 -1.84 11.53
CA THR A 102 20.94 -2.86 12.30
C THR A 102 19.99 -3.95 12.82
N LYS A 103 18.84 -3.56 13.37
CA LYS A 103 17.80 -4.50 13.81
C LYS A 103 17.33 -5.36 12.63
N LYS A 104 17.13 -4.75 11.46
CA LYS A 104 16.69 -5.47 10.25
C LYS A 104 17.74 -6.45 9.76
N GLU A 105 19.01 -6.06 9.74
CA GLU A 105 20.11 -6.96 9.38
C GLU A 105 20.23 -8.14 10.35
N GLN A 106 20.02 -7.92 11.65
CA GLN A 106 20.00 -9.01 12.64
C GLN A 106 18.83 -9.98 12.40
N LEU A 107 17.64 -9.49 12.03
CA LEU A 107 16.49 -10.33 11.72
C LEU A 107 16.73 -11.18 10.46
N ILE A 108 17.38 -10.62 9.45
CA ILE A 108 17.79 -11.35 8.24
C ILE A 108 18.80 -12.44 8.58
N LYS A 109 19.84 -12.11 9.37
CA LYS A 109 20.85 -13.09 9.83
C LYS A 109 20.25 -14.23 10.64
N ARG A 110 19.16 -13.98 11.37
CA ARG A 110 18.41 -15.00 12.13
C ARG A 110 17.41 -15.79 11.29
N GLY A 111 17.26 -15.49 10.00
CA GLY A 111 16.26 -16.12 9.13
C GLY A 111 14.81 -15.77 9.45
N VAL A 112 14.58 -14.72 10.25
CA VAL A 112 13.22 -14.26 10.59
C VAL A 112 12.59 -13.49 9.43
N ILE A 113 13.44 -12.83 8.64
CA ILE A 113 13.07 -12.11 7.42
C ILE A 113 13.96 -12.64 6.30
N ASN A 114 13.39 -12.91 5.13
CA ASN A 114 14.14 -13.40 3.97
C ASN A 114 15.10 -12.33 3.44
N ASP A 115 16.25 -12.77 2.87
CA ASP A 115 17.18 -11.89 2.14
C ASP A 115 16.44 -11.30 0.92
N PRO A 116 16.23 -9.98 0.85
CA PRO A 116 15.21 -9.35 0.02
C PRO A 116 15.74 -8.85 -1.31
N ARG A 117 16.70 -9.55 -1.91
CA ARG A 117 17.15 -9.22 -3.28
C ARG A 117 15.99 -9.26 -4.28
N GLU A 118 14.95 -10.02 -3.94
CA GLU A 118 13.75 -10.26 -4.75
C GLU A 118 12.45 -9.73 -4.11
N ASP A 119 12.53 -8.97 -3.02
CA ASP A 119 11.33 -8.52 -2.30
C ASP A 119 10.50 -7.57 -3.16
N VAL A 120 9.36 -8.07 -3.65
CA VAL A 120 8.39 -7.34 -4.46
C VAL A 120 7.43 -6.61 -3.52
N LEU A 121 7.49 -5.28 -3.53
CA LEU A 121 6.64 -4.45 -2.69
C LEU A 121 5.24 -4.32 -3.30
N ASP A 122 4.23 -4.32 -2.44
CA ASP A 122 2.87 -3.97 -2.85
C ASP A 122 2.83 -2.50 -3.34
N PHE A 123 2.37 -2.32 -4.57
CA PHE A 123 2.35 -1.03 -5.25
C PHE A 123 1.60 0.03 -4.44
N ILE A 124 0.35 -0.24 -4.04
CA ILE A 124 -0.49 0.76 -3.38
C ILE A 124 0.09 1.13 -2.02
N SER A 125 0.47 0.13 -1.22
CA SER A 125 1.03 0.33 0.11
C SER A 125 2.30 1.18 0.07
N TYR A 126 3.22 0.88 -0.85
CA TYR A 126 4.46 1.62 -0.98
C TYR A 126 4.23 3.06 -1.46
N LEU A 127 3.41 3.26 -2.51
CA LEU A 127 3.14 4.60 -3.02
C LEU A 127 2.41 5.46 -1.98
N ASP A 128 1.47 4.90 -1.23
CA ASP A 128 0.78 5.58 -0.14
C ASP A 128 1.75 6.00 0.98
N GLU A 129 2.70 5.14 1.34
CA GLU A 129 3.72 5.42 2.35
C GLU A 129 4.59 6.63 1.93
N ILE A 130 5.04 6.67 0.68
CA ILE A 130 5.84 7.79 0.15
C ILE A 130 4.98 9.05 -0.03
N ALA A 131 3.76 8.92 -0.55
CA ALA A 131 2.84 10.02 -0.75
C ALA A 131 2.45 10.68 0.58
N GLN A 132 2.34 9.90 1.66
CA GLN A 132 2.11 10.42 3.01
C GLN A 132 3.28 11.28 3.51
N CYS A 133 4.53 10.91 3.22
CA CYS A 133 5.71 11.70 3.60
C CYS A 133 5.74 13.11 2.98
N ILE A 134 5.05 13.31 1.85
CA ILE A 134 4.95 14.61 1.18
C ILE A 134 3.56 15.26 1.31
N GLY A 135 2.62 14.63 2.00
CA GLY A 135 1.25 15.13 2.17
C GLY A 135 0.41 15.12 0.88
N SER A 136 0.68 14.19 -0.03
CA SER A 136 -0.07 14.02 -1.30
C SER A 136 -0.91 12.75 -1.38
N LYS A 137 -0.92 11.94 -0.31
CA LYS A 137 -1.78 10.76 -0.20
C LYS A 137 -3.25 11.19 -0.25
N PRO A 138 -4.08 10.64 -1.17
CA PRO A 138 -5.51 10.95 -1.21
C PRO A 138 -6.22 10.64 0.11
N ASN A 139 -6.89 11.63 0.69
CA ASN A 139 -7.78 11.40 1.82
C ASN A 139 -9.15 10.92 1.29
N ILE A 140 -9.33 9.60 1.26
CA ILE A 140 -10.52 8.96 0.69
C ILE A 140 -11.80 9.38 1.41
N LEU A 141 -11.79 9.48 2.74
CA LEU A 141 -12.97 9.89 3.51
C LEU A 141 -13.38 11.33 3.16
N LEU A 142 -12.41 12.24 3.06
CA LEU A 142 -12.67 13.62 2.65
C LEU A 142 -13.15 13.71 1.20
N LEU A 143 -12.62 12.87 0.30
CA LEU A 143 -13.08 12.77 -1.07
C LEU A 143 -14.55 12.33 -1.12
N PHE A 144 -14.97 11.34 -0.33
CA PHE A 144 -16.38 10.93 -0.28
C PHE A 144 -17.32 12.06 0.14
N LEU A 145 -16.85 13.00 0.97
CA LEU A 145 -17.64 14.16 1.40
C LEU A 145 -17.64 15.30 0.36
N THR A 146 -16.57 15.48 -0.39
CA THR A 146 -16.37 16.65 -1.27
C THR A 146 -16.64 16.36 -2.75
N ASP A 147 -16.25 15.19 -3.24
CA ASP A 147 -16.50 14.71 -4.60
C ASP A 147 -16.71 13.18 -4.56
N PRO A 148 -17.91 12.72 -4.18
CA PRO A 148 -18.19 11.28 -4.01
C PRO A 148 -18.00 10.48 -5.29
N ARG A 149 -18.15 11.11 -6.47
CA ARG A 149 -17.92 10.46 -7.75
C ARG A 149 -16.44 10.17 -7.96
N LEU A 150 -15.57 11.15 -7.71
CA LEU A 150 -14.13 10.93 -7.76
C LEU A 150 -13.66 9.95 -6.67
N ALA A 151 -14.24 10.02 -5.47
CA ALA A 151 -13.91 9.10 -4.38
C ALA A 151 -14.16 7.64 -4.74
N TRP A 152 -15.28 7.36 -5.41
CA TRP A 152 -15.60 6.03 -5.91
C TRP A 152 -14.55 5.50 -6.89
N GLU A 153 -14.15 6.32 -7.87
CA GLU A 153 -13.09 5.96 -8.83
C GLU A 153 -11.75 5.73 -8.12
N VAL A 154 -11.35 6.60 -7.19
CA VAL A 154 -10.06 6.44 -6.51
C VAL A 154 -10.01 5.19 -5.63
N TYR A 155 -11.13 4.80 -5.02
CA TYR A 155 -11.16 3.68 -4.07
C TYR A 155 -11.46 2.32 -4.72
N PHE A 156 -12.36 2.27 -5.71
CA PHE A 156 -12.84 1.01 -6.30
C PHE A 156 -12.30 0.73 -7.72
N GLU A 157 -11.85 1.75 -8.44
CA GLU A 157 -11.33 1.61 -9.81
C GLU A 157 -9.78 1.49 -9.79
N PRO A 158 -9.11 1.32 -10.95
CA PRO A 158 -7.66 1.13 -10.98
C PRO A 158 -6.91 2.26 -10.27
N CYS A 159 -5.97 1.87 -9.41
CA CYS A 159 -5.02 2.75 -8.74
C CYS A 159 -4.06 3.37 -9.78
N SER A 160 -4.50 4.46 -10.41
CA SER A 160 -3.74 5.18 -11.43
C SER A 160 -2.82 6.23 -10.79
N PRO A 161 -1.62 6.48 -11.33
CA PRO A 161 -0.67 7.45 -10.76
C PRO A 161 -1.21 8.89 -10.65
N TYR A 162 -2.24 9.22 -11.43
CA TYR A 162 -2.92 10.53 -11.37
C TYR A 162 -3.42 10.86 -9.96
N GLN A 163 -3.84 9.84 -9.18
CA GLN A 163 -4.40 10.05 -7.84
C GLN A 163 -3.39 10.69 -6.88
N TYR A 164 -2.10 10.40 -7.02
CA TYR A 164 -1.03 10.96 -6.19
C TYR A 164 -0.68 12.42 -6.54
N ARG A 165 -1.41 13.02 -7.47
CA ARG A 165 -1.40 14.45 -7.83
C ARG A 165 -2.77 15.10 -7.72
N LEU A 166 -3.74 14.48 -7.04
CA LEU A 166 -5.04 15.10 -6.76
C LEU A 166 -4.97 16.21 -5.70
N MET A 167 -4.07 16.07 -4.74
CA MET A 167 -3.94 16.97 -3.61
C MET A 167 -2.49 17.08 -3.12
N GLY A 168 -2.25 18.04 -2.23
CA GLY A 168 -0.93 18.31 -1.67
C GLY A 168 0.03 19.01 -2.64
N PRO A 169 1.31 19.13 -2.25
CA PRO A 169 2.33 19.79 -3.06
C PRO A 169 2.53 19.10 -4.42
N GLY A 170 2.48 19.87 -5.50
CA GLY A 170 2.58 19.36 -6.86
C GLY A 170 1.27 18.78 -7.42
N LYS A 171 0.13 19.13 -6.80
CA LYS A 171 -1.21 18.88 -7.35
C LYS A 171 -1.27 19.30 -8.83
N TRP A 172 -1.93 18.48 -9.64
CA TRP A 172 -2.21 18.75 -11.04
C TRP A 172 -3.71 18.91 -11.26
N ASP A 173 -4.14 20.05 -11.79
CA ASP A 173 -5.57 20.34 -11.97
C ASP A 173 -6.27 19.39 -12.96
N GLY A 174 -5.52 18.82 -13.91
CA GLY A 174 -6.01 17.80 -14.83
C GLY A 174 -6.19 16.41 -14.21
N ALA A 175 -5.71 16.16 -12.99
CA ALA A 175 -5.69 14.83 -12.39
C ALA A 175 -7.08 14.23 -12.25
N ARG A 176 -8.06 15.03 -11.82
CA ARG A 176 -9.46 14.61 -11.72
C ARG A 176 -9.99 14.14 -13.07
N ASN A 177 -9.86 14.99 -14.10
CA ASN A 177 -10.35 14.64 -15.43
C ASN A 177 -9.63 13.42 -16.01
N ALA A 178 -8.33 13.29 -15.76
CA ALA A 178 -7.55 12.13 -16.18
C ALA A 178 -8.08 10.83 -15.56
N ILE A 179 -8.38 10.81 -14.26
CA ILE A 179 -8.97 9.64 -13.58
C ILE A 179 -10.35 9.32 -14.20
N MET A 180 -11.23 10.32 -14.30
CA MET A 180 -12.59 10.12 -14.80
C MET A 180 -12.67 9.59 -16.25
N THR A 181 -11.64 9.84 -17.06
CA THR A 181 -11.60 9.49 -18.50
C THR A 181 -10.55 8.41 -18.80
N GLN A 182 -10.02 7.73 -17.78
CA GLN A 182 -8.96 6.73 -17.95
C GLN A 182 -9.42 5.55 -18.82
N TRP A 183 -10.63 5.05 -18.59
CA TRP A 183 -11.20 3.97 -19.39
C TRP A 183 -11.46 4.35 -20.84
N ASP A 184 -11.85 5.60 -21.10
CA ASP A 184 -12.01 6.10 -22.47
C ASP A 184 -10.68 5.99 -23.23
N ARG A 185 -9.57 6.39 -22.60
CA ARG A 185 -8.23 6.30 -23.20
C ARG A 185 -7.75 4.87 -23.35
N THR A 186 -8.07 3.99 -22.40
CA THR A 186 -7.70 2.57 -22.48
C THR A 186 -8.45 1.84 -23.60
N ILE A 187 -9.75 2.12 -23.77
CA ILE A 187 -10.61 1.41 -24.73
C ILE A 187 -10.46 1.99 -26.15
N LYS A 188 -10.23 3.30 -26.29
CA LYS A 188 -10.12 3.98 -27.58
C LYS A 188 -9.20 3.29 -28.60
N PRO A 189 -7.94 2.92 -28.28
CA PRO A 189 -7.06 2.25 -29.25
C PRO A 189 -7.52 0.82 -29.58
N LEU A 190 -8.31 0.18 -28.70
CA LEU A 190 -8.85 -1.16 -28.91
C LEU A 190 -10.12 -1.15 -29.77
N LYS A 191 -10.80 0.00 -29.87
CA LYS A 191 -12.07 0.17 -30.61
C LYS A 191 -11.84 0.81 -31.98
N THR A 192 -11.04 0.15 -32.83
CA THR A 192 -10.72 0.62 -34.19
C THR A 192 -11.90 0.52 -35.17
N ARG A 193 -12.95 -0.24 -34.82
CA ARG A 193 -14.18 -0.38 -35.61
C ARG A 193 -15.41 0.02 -34.78
N THR A 194 -16.19 0.96 -35.27
CA THR A 194 -17.44 1.40 -34.63
C THR A 194 -18.59 0.45 -34.99
N LEU A 195 -19.22 -0.13 -33.99
CA LEU A 195 -20.45 -0.90 -34.12
C LEU A 195 -21.67 -0.04 -33.74
N PRO A 196 -22.85 -0.30 -34.33
CA PRO A 196 -24.11 0.24 -33.80
C PRO A 196 -24.23 -0.15 -32.32
N LYS A 197 -24.68 0.77 -31.47
CA LYS A 197 -24.94 0.46 -30.06
C LYS A 197 -26.03 -0.61 -30.01
N SER A 198 -25.73 -1.78 -29.48
CA SER A 198 -26.77 -2.73 -29.07
C SER A 198 -27.70 -2.03 -28.08
N PRO A 199 -29.02 -2.25 -28.11
CA PRO A 199 -29.87 -1.84 -27.00
C PRO A 199 -29.28 -2.43 -25.71
N GLU A 200 -29.11 -1.61 -24.69
CA GLU A 200 -28.56 -2.01 -23.40
C GLU A 200 -29.42 -3.13 -22.82
N THR A 201 -28.99 -4.38 -22.97
CA THR A 201 -29.54 -5.46 -22.16
C THR A 201 -29.07 -5.21 -20.74
N ALA A 202 -30.00 -4.74 -19.91
CA ALA A 202 -29.83 -4.56 -18.48
C ALA A 202 -29.64 -5.92 -17.80
N THR A 203 -28.47 -6.53 -17.93
CA THR A 203 -28.24 -7.90 -17.45
C THR A 203 -27.03 -7.95 -16.52
N LEU A 204 -27.28 -8.57 -15.36
CA LEU A 204 -26.42 -8.80 -14.19
C LEU A 204 -26.09 -7.63 -13.24
N SER A 205 -25.66 -6.45 -13.70
CA SER A 205 -25.12 -5.46 -12.74
C SER A 205 -26.18 -4.78 -11.86
N ARG A 206 -27.43 -4.70 -12.35
CA ARG A 206 -28.53 -4.04 -11.63
C ARG A 206 -29.14 -4.95 -10.57
N SER A 207 -29.27 -6.25 -10.86
CA SER A 207 -29.78 -7.24 -9.90
C SER A 207 -28.81 -7.46 -8.75
N LEU A 208 -27.51 -7.59 -9.02
CA LEU A 208 -26.50 -7.74 -7.94
C LEU A 208 -26.47 -6.53 -6.99
N LYS A 209 -26.61 -5.31 -7.51
CA LYS A 209 -26.68 -4.08 -6.69
C LYS A 209 -27.94 -4.02 -5.82
N VAL A 210 -29.09 -4.46 -6.35
CA VAL A 210 -30.36 -4.50 -5.61
C VAL A 210 -30.30 -5.53 -4.48
N TRP A 211 -29.86 -6.77 -4.78
CA TRP A 211 -29.75 -7.81 -3.75
C TRP A 211 -28.67 -7.51 -2.71
N GLY A 212 -27.53 -6.93 -3.10
CA GLY A 212 -26.47 -6.55 -2.17
C GLY A 212 -26.91 -5.48 -1.17
N ALA A 213 -27.67 -4.47 -1.61
CA ALA A 213 -28.21 -3.45 -0.72
C ALA A 213 -29.25 -4.02 0.26
N SER A 214 -30.12 -4.92 -0.20
CA SER A 214 -31.09 -5.60 0.65
C SER A 214 -30.43 -6.50 1.70
N LEU A 215 -29.36 -7.22 1.35
CA LEU A 215 -28.62 -8.07 2.27
C LEU A 215 -27.87 -7.26 3.34
N LEU A 216 -27.25 -6.13 2.98
CA LEU A 216 -26.61 -5.22 3.94
C LEU A 216 -27.62 -4.60 4.91
N LEU A 217 -28.80 -4.20 4.41
CA LEU A 217 -29.86 -3.65 5.27
C LEU A 217 -30.41 -4.70 6.24
N ALA A 218 -30.63 -5.94 5.76
CA ALA A 218 -31.06 -7.05 6.62
C ALA A 218 -30.03 -7.37 7.71
N SER A 219 -28.73 -7.36 7.37
CA SER A 219 -27.64 -7.55 8.32
C SER A 219 -27.62 -6.47 9.42
N LEU A 220 -27.75 -5.19 9.05
CA LEU A 220 -27.81 -4.07 9.99
C LEU A 220 -29.02 -4.17 10.93
N ILE A 221 -30.20 -4.56 10.41
CA ILE A 221 -31.41 -4.75 11.22
C ILE A 221 -31.24 -5.91 12.21
N LEU A 222 -30.65 -7.02 11.79
CA LEU A 222 -30.37 -8.16 12.67
C LEU A 222 -29.37 -7.79 13.77
N PHE A 223 -28.34 -7.01 13.44
CA PHE A 223 -27.35 -6.54 14.41
C PHE A 223 -27.96 -5.57 15.43
N TYR A 224 -28.82 -4.65 14.97
CA TYR A 224 -29.55 -3.72 15.84
C TYR A 224 -30.52 -4.45 16.77
N LYS A 225 -31.28 -5.43 16.25
CA LYS A 225 -32.16 -6.28 17.07
C LYS A 225 -31.38 -7.14 18.07
N SER A 226 -30.24 -7.69 17.70
CA SER A 226 -29.36 -8.45 18.60
C SER A 226 -28.81 -7.57 19.73
N SER A 227 -28.39 -6.35 19.41
CA SER A 227 -27.94 -5.37 20.41
C SER A 227 -29.06 -4.96 21.38
N LEU A 228 -30.27 -4.72 20.87
CA LEU A 228 -31.46 -4.46 21.68
C LEU A 228 -31.83 -5.65 22.58
N PHE A 229 -31.79 -6.86 22.04
CA PHE A 229 -32.06 -8.08 22.81
C PHE A 229 -31.04 -8.27 23.94
N HIS A 230 -29.74 -8.04 23.67
CA HIS A 230 -28.71 -8.08 24.70
C HIS A 230 -28.93 -7.04 25.80
N LYS A 231 -29.30 -5.80 25.45
CA LYS A 231 -29.66 -4.76 26.43
C LYS A 231 -30.88 -5.16 27.27
N LEU A 232 -31.91 -5.71 26.64
CA LEU A 232 -33.16 -6.11 27.31
C LEU A 232 -32.96 -7.34 28.22
N VAL A 233 -32.03 -8.24 27.88
CA VAL A 233 -31.59 -9.35 28.73
C VAL A 233 -30.75 -8.84 29.91
N GLN A 234 -29.86 -7.87 29.70
CA GLN A 234 -29.10 -7.23 30.79
C GLN A 234 -30.02 -6.50 31.78
N ASP A 235 -31.00 -5.74 31.30
CA ASP A 235 -31.97 -5.03 32.14
C ASP A 235 -32.86 -6.01 32.94
N LYS A 236 -33.27 -7.14 32.33
CA LYS A 236 -34.01 -8.20 33.03
C LYS A 236 -33.17 -8.94 34.08
N LEU A 237 -31.86 -9.06 33.86
CA LEU A 237 -30.93 -9.68 34.81
C LEU A 237 -30.61 -8.73 35.98
N GLN A 238 -30.49 -7.42 35.73
CA GLN A 238 -30.31 -6.41 36.78
C GLN A 238 -31.59 -6.17 37.60
N GLY A 239 -32.78 -6.29 37.00
CA GLY A 239 -34.06 -6.21 37.72
C GLY A 239 -34.34 -7.38 38.68
N ARG A 240 -33.51 -8.43 38.72
CA ARG A 240 -33.62 -9.56 39.66
C ARG A 240 -32.66 -9.48 40.84
N VAL A 241 -31.88 -8.41 41.00
CA VAL A 241 -30.94 -8.27 42.12
C VAL A 241 -31.07 -6.89 42.77
N PHE A 242 -31.70 -6.84 43.95
CA PHE A 242 -31.59 -5.77 44.95
C PHE A 242 -32.07 -6.31 46.31
N PRO A 243 -31.67 -5.73 47.46
CA PRO A 243 -30.33 -5.74 48.06
C PRO A 243 -30.37 -6.25 49.52
N SER A 244 -29.24 -6.67 50.07
CA SER A 244 -29.09 -6.74 51.54
C SER A 244 -27.73 -6.21 51.95
N ARG A 245 -27.72 -4.97 52.48
CA ARG A 245 -26.70 -4.46 53.42
C ARG A 245 -27.11 -3.11 54.01
N VAL A 246 -27.52 -3.11 55.28
CA VAL A 246 -27.52 -2.00 56.26
C VAL A 246 -27.51 -2.67 57.65
N LEU A 247 -26.76 -2.35 58.72
CA LEU A 247 -25.52 -1.63 59.05
C LEU A 247 -25.29 -1.86 60.59
N TRP A 248 -24.03 -1.96 61.05
CA TRP A 248 -23.39 -1.65 62.39
C TRP A 248 -23.75 -2.31 63.78
N TYR A 249 -22.75 -3.03 64.36
CA TYR A 249 -21.91 -2.81 65.59
C TYR A 249 -22.45 -2.47 67.03
N ILE A 250 -22.26 -3.42 68.00
CA ILE A 250 -21.66 -3.37 69.41
C ILE A 250 -22.34 -2.58 70.58
N PRO A 251 -22.13 -2.85 71.93
CA PRO A 251 -21.82 -4.05 72.80
C PRO A 251 -22.63 -4.16 74.15
N GLN A 252 -22.38 -5.16 75.04
CA GLN A 252 -22.24 -5.10 76.54
C GLN A 252 -21.59 -6.42 77.06
N ASN A 253 -20.36 -6.48 77.59
CA ASN A 253 -19.83 -6.32 78.98
C ASN A 253 -20.43 -7.23 80.07
N PRO A 254 -19.70 -7.58 81.17
CA PRO A 254 -18.36 -7.16 81.61
C PRO A 254 -17.28 -8.27 81.59
#